data_AF-A0A8S0WH70-F1
#
_entry.id   AF-A0A8S0WH70-F1
#
_cell.length_a   1.000
_cell.length_b   1.000
_cell.length_c   1.000
_cell.angle_alpha   90.00
_cell.angle_beta   90.00
_cell.angle_gamma   90.00
#
_symmetry.space_group_name_H-M   'P 1'
#
loop_
_entity.id
_entity.type
_entity.pdbx_description
1 polymer ?
#
loop_
_entity_poly.entity_id
_entity_poly.type
_entity_poly.pdbx_seq_one_letter_code
_entity_poly.pdbx_strand_id
1 'polypeptide(L)'
;MRLNFWRYGAILFLLYFIWSGVFTAETYLSQVAFNFAVFYPVGFLAGYVEQKSGIREVLTAALVYNVLTYVLTYLAGIAVQDWSMVGVDFLSLVIFVLIGVWMGLRLSRQN
;
A
#
# COMPACT_ATOMS: atom_id res chain seq x y z
N MET A 1 11.31 -14.59 -8.87
CA MET A 1 10.22 -13.59 -8.97
C MET A 1 9.00 -14.29 -9.50
N ARG A 2 7.80 -14.10 -8.92
CA ARG A 2 6.59 -13.66 -9.67
C ARG A 2 5.29 -13.84 -8.89
N LEU A 3 5.01 -14.97 -8.22
CA LEU A 3 3.65 -15.19 -7.69
C LEU A 3 3.26 -14.21 -6.55
N ASN A 4 4.15 -14.02 -5.57
CA ASN A 4 3.83 -13.20 -4.40
C ASN A 4 3.73 -11.72 -4.74
N PHE A 5 4.57 -11.22 -5.66
CA PHE A 5 4.46 -9.87 -6.21
C PHE A 5 3.09 -9.62 -6.84
N TRP A 6 2.66 -10.49 -7.76
CA TRP A 6 1.36 -10.36 -8.41
C TRP A 6 0.21 -10.52 -7.43
N ARG A 7 0.34 -11.40 -6.43
CA ARG A 7 -0.65 -11.57 -5.38
C ARG A 7 -0.81 -10.30 -4.55
N TYR A 8 0.29 -9.69 -4.10
CA TYR A 8 0.24 -8.44 -3.36
C TYR A 8 -0.29 -7.29 -4.22
N GLY A 9 0.11 -7.21 -5.49
CA GLY A 9 -0.44 -6.23 -6.43
C GLY A 9 -1.95 -6.36 -6.63
N ALA A 10 -2.46 -7.59 -6.77
CA ALA A 10 -3.90 -7.84 -6.88
C ALA A 10 -4.67 -7.44 -5.62
N ILE A 11 -4.11 -7.73 -4.43
CA ILE A 11 -4.71 -7.32 -3.16
C ILE A 11 -4.70 -5.78 -3.03
N LEU A 12 -3.58 -5.12 -3.37
CA LEU A 12 -3.48 -3.65 -3.36
C LEU A 12 -4.54 -3.01 -4.26
N PHE A 13 -4.69 -3.51 -5.49
CA PHE A 13 -5.70 -3.02 -6.43
C PHE A 13 -7.13 -3.20 -5.88
N LEU A 14 -7.42 -4.37 -5.32
CA LEU A 14 -8.72 -4.66 -4.72
C LEU A 14 -9.02 -3.75 -3.52
N LEU A 15 -8.05 -3.58 -2.61
CA LEU A 15 -8.20 -2.69 -1.45
C LEU A 15 -8.38 -1.23 -1.89
N TYR A 16 -7.60 -0.77 -2.85
CA TYR A 16 -7.75 0.58 -3.40
C TYR A 16 -9.15 0.79 -3.95
N PHE A 17 -9.68 -0.14 -4.75
CA PHE A 17 -11.01 -0.03 -5.33
C PHE A 17 -12.12 -0.03 -4.26
N ILE A 18 -11.99 -0.86 -3.23
CA ILE A 18 -12.95 -0.91 -2.11
C ILE A 18 -12.96 0.42 -1.35
N TRP A 19 -11.78 0.96 -1.06
CA TRP A 19 -11.65 2.13 -0.21
C TRP A 19 -11.78 3.46 -0.96
N SER A 20 -11.60 3.49 -2.28
CA SER A 20 -11.63 4.73 -3.07
C SER A 20 -12.99 5.41 -3.10
N GLY A 21 -14.08 4.66 -2.84
CA GLY A 21 -15.42 5.23 -2.68
C GLY A 21 -15.70 5.78 -1.28
N VAL A 22 -14.87 5.44 -0.28
CA VAL A 22 -15.06 5.79 1.13
C VAL A 22 -14.22 7.00 1.52
N PHE A 23 -12.96 7.05 1.05
CA PHE A 23 -12.03 8.13 1.36
C PHE A 23 -11.89 9.07 0.17
N THR A 24 -12.23 10.35 0.36
CA THR A 24 -11.95 11.41 -0.61
C THR A 24 -10.61 12.05 -0.29
N ALA A 25 -9.74 12.25 -1.30
CA ALA A 25 -8.37 12.75 -1.12
C ALA A 25 -8.28 14.24 -0.76
N GLU A 26 -9.38 14.86 -0.31
CA GLU A 26 -9.47 16.30 -0.07
C GLU A 26 -8.69 16.76 1.18
N THR A 27 -8.31 15.83 2.07
CA THR A 27 -7.53 16.14 3.28
C THR A 27 -6.39 15.16 3.49
N TYR A 28 -5.29 15.63 4.11
CA TYR A 28 -4.17 14.76 4.49
C TYR A 28 -4.59 13.62 5.41
N LEU A 29 -5.51 13.86 6.36
CA LEU A 29 -5.98 12.82 7.26
C LEU A 29 -6.72 11.72 6.50
N SER A 30 -7.58 12.09 5.54
CA SER A 30 -8.27 11.14 4.68
C SER A 30 -7.28 10.34 3.82
N GLN A 31 -6.26 11.00 3.28
CA GLN A 31 -5.20 10.33 2.51
C GLN A 31 -4.41 9.33 3.37
N VAL A 32 -3.99 9.72 4.58
CA VAL A 32 -3.27 8.85 5.51
C VAL A 32 -4.15 7.67 5.94
N ALA A 33 -5.43 7.90 6.20
CA ALA A 33 -6.39 6.85 6.55
C ALA A 33 -6.62 5.86 5.38
N PHE A 34 -6.74 6.39 4.16
CA PHE A 34 -6.81 5.59 2.93
C PHE A 34 -5.57 4.72 2.76
N ASN A 35 -4.38 5.33 2.90
CA ASN A 35 -3.10 4.62 2.80
C ASN A 35 -2.94 3.55 3.87
N PHE A 36 -3.41 3.81 5.09
CA PHE A 36 -3.48 2.78 6.12
C PHE A 36 -4.38 1.62 5.65
N ALA A 37 -5.60 1.92 5.21
CA ALA A 37 -6.58 0.91 4.77
C ALA A 37 -6.10 0.05 3.58
N VAL A 38 -5.24 0.59 2.72
CA VAL A 38 -4.67 -0.12 1.56
C VAL A 38 -3.37 -0.83 1.91
N PHE A 39 -2.39 -0.15 2.51
CA PHE A 39 -1.03 -0.69 2.65
C PHE A 39 -0.84 -1.58 3.88
N TYR A 40 -1.49 -1.26 5.01
CA TYR A 40 -1.34 -2.04 6.23
C TYR A 40 -1.79 -3.49 6.07
N PRO A 41 -2.97 -3.81 5.50
CA PRO A 41 -3.43 -5.20 5.38
C PRO A 41 -2.50 -6.06 4.52
N VAL A 42 -1.94 -5.50 3.45
CA VAL A 42 -1.02 -6.25 2.57
C VAL A 42 0.30 -6.51 3.27
N GLY A 43 0.83 -5.52 4.00
CA GLY A 43 1.99 -5.71 4.87
C GLY A 43 1.74 -6.79 5.92
N PHE A 44 0.58 -6.73 6.59
CA PHE A 44 0.18 -7.72 7.58
C PHE A 44 0.13 -9.14 7.02
N LEU A 45 -0.51 -9.32 5.86
CA LEU A 45 -0.56 -10.61 5.18
C LEU A 45 0.83 -11.12 4.81
N ALA A 46 1.73 -10.24 4.36
CA ALA A 46 3.10 -10.61 4.05
C ALA A 46 3.87 -11.10 5.29
N GLY A 47 3.76 -10.39 6.40
CA GLY A 47 4.38 -10.79 7.66
C GLY A 47 3.79 -12.07 8.26
N TYR A 48 2.46 -12.23 8.16
CA TYR A 48 1.75 -13.36 8.75
C TYR A 48 1.93 -14.67 7.96
N VAL A 49 1.88 -14.61 6.63
CA VAL A 49 1.88 -15.82 5.78
C VAL A 49 3.27 -16.20 5.28
N GLU A 50 4.11 -15.22 4.91
CA GLU A 50 5.39 -15.48 4.21
C GLU A 50 6.64 -15.12 5.03
N GLN A 51 6.41 -14.55 6.21
CA GLN A 51 7.39 -14.11 7.18
C GLN A 51 8.52 -13.27 6.56
N LYS A 52 9.73 -13.84 6.40
CA LYS A 52 10.92 -13.11 5.93
C LYS A 52 10.99 -12.97 4.41
N SER A 53 10.39 -13.91 3.68
CA SER A 53 10.46 -13.92 2.21
C SER A 53 9.47 -12.97 1.55
N GLY A 54 8.44 -12.50 2.26
CA GLY A 54 7.40 -11.64 1.69
C GLY A 54 7.68 -10.14 1.76
N ILE A 55 8.65 -9.70 2.59
CA ILE A 55 8.85 -8.27 2.92
C ILE A 55 9.32 -7.47 1.70
N ARG A 56 10.34 -7.98 0.99
CA ARG A 56 10.88 -7.29 -0.17
C ARG A 56 9.84 -7.25 -1.29
N GLU A 57 9.12 -8.33 -1.48
CA GLU A 57 8.09 -8.53 -2.49
C GLU A 57 6.90 -7.60 -2.25
N VAL A 58 6.41 -7.48 -1.01
CA VAL A 58 5.30 -6.57 -0.68
C VAL A 58 5.70 -5.11 -0.81
N LEU A 59 6.91 -4.73 -0.38
CA LEU A 59 7.41 -3.36 -0.56
C LEU A 59 7.58 -3.03 -2.04
N THR A 60 8.12 -3.95 -2.84
CA THR A 60 8.27 -3.77 -4.28
C THR A 60 6.89 -3.66 -4.96
N ALA A 61 5.94 -4.52 -4.59
CA ALA A 61 4.58 -4.47 -5.11
C ALA A 61 3.88 -3.15 -4.76
N ALA A 62 3.95 -2.72 -3.49
CA ALA A 62 3.38 -1.47 -3.04
C ALA A 62 4.01 -0.27 -3.76
N LEU A 63 5.33 -0.22 -3.87
CA LEU A 63 6.03 0.88 -4.53
C LEU A 63 5.70 0.95 -6.02
N VAL A 64 5.70 -0.18 -6.73
CA VAL A 64 5.31 -0.22 -8.14
C VAL A 64 3.84 0.19 -8.30
N TYR A 65 2.96 -0.33 -7.45
CA TYR A 65 1.55 0.04 -7.43
C TYR A 65 1.38 1.57 -7.30
N ASN A 66 2.08 2.17 -6.35
CA ASN A 66 1.95 3.60 -6.08
C ASN A 66 2.55 4.48 -7.17
N VAL A 67 3.66 4.05 -7.79
CA VAL A 67 4.19 4.75 -8.96
C VAL A 67 3.19 4.68 -10.12
N LEU A 68 2.57 3.51 -10.34
CA LEU A 68 1.60 3.33 -11.42
C LEU A 68 0.35 4.19 -11.24
N THR A 69 -0.16 4.40 -10.01
CA THR A 69 -1.32 5.28 -9.78
C THR A 69 -1.00 6.72 -10.19
N TYR A 70 0.19 7.24 -9.88
CA TYR A 70 0.61 8.57 -10.31
C TYR A 70 0.88 8.66 -11.81
N VAL A 71 1.46 7.63 -12.42
CA VAL A 71 1.62 7.56 -13.89
C VAL A 71 0.27 7.59 -14.58
N LEU A 72 -0.71 6.83 -14.10
CA LEU A 72 -2.06 6.81 -14.65
C LEU A 72 -2.77 8.16 -14.45
N THR A 73 -2.60 8.79 -13.30
CA THR A 73 -3.11 10.14 -13.02
C THR A 73 -2.56 11.16 -14.01
N TYR A 74 -1.25 11.11 -14.27
CA TYR A 74 -0.59 11.96 -15.26
C TYR A 74 -1.11 11.71 -16.68
N LEU A 75 -1.20 10.44 -17.10
CA LEU A 75 -1.71 10.06 -18.43
C LEU A 75 -3.19 10.43 -18.61
N ALA A 76 -3.98 10.45 -17.55
CA ALA A 76 -5.37 10.90 -17.56
C ALA A 76 -5.51 12.43 -17.62
N GLY A 77 -4.41 13.18 -17.62
CA GLY A 77 -4.42 14.64 -17.62
C GLY A 77 -4.92 15.25 -16.31
N ILE A 78 -4.97 14.46 -15.22
CA ILE A 78 -5.38 14.95 -13.90
C ILE A 78 -4.18 15.65 -13.27
N ALA A 79 -4.30 16.96 -13.07
CA ALA A 79 -3.24 17.74 -12.45
C ALA A 79 -3.12 17.39 -10.96
N VAL A 80 -1.91 17.02 -10.53
CA VAL A 80 -1.58 16.90 -9.11
C VAL A 80 -1.52 18.31 -8.53
N GLN A 81 -2.53 18.65 -7.73
CA GLN A 81 -2.67 20.00 -7.15
C GLN A 81 -1.62 20.25 -6.06
N ASP A 82 -1.27 19.22 -5.29
CA ASP A 82 -0.31 19.31 -4.19
C ASP A 82 0.70 18.15 -4.23
N TRP A 83 1.95 18.48 -4.56
CA TRP A 83 3.05 17.51 -4.58
C TRP A 83 3.48 17.05 -3.19
N SER A 84 3.15 17.79 -2.13
CA SER A 84 3.43 17.35 -0.77
C SER A 84 2.57 16.15 -0.37
N MET A 85 1.32 16.07 -0.87
CA MET A 85 0.47 14.88 -0.72
C MET A 85 1.11 13.65 -1.37
N VAL A 86 1.83 13.79 -2.48
CA VAL A 86 2.60 12.69 -3.07
C VAL A 86 3.68 12.20 -2.11
N GLY A 87 4.41 13.13 -1.49
CA GLY A 87 5.41 12.78 -0.47
C GLY A 87 4.81 12.04 0.72
N VAL A 88 3.67 12.51 1.23
CA VAL A 88 2.91 11.84 2.30
C VAL A 88 2.49 10.44 1.89
N ASP A 89 2.13 10.25 0.62
CA ASP A 89 1.70 8.97 0.07
C ASP A 89 2.81 7.91 0.10
N PHE A 90 3.98 8.25 -0.44
CA PHE A 90 5.15 7.38 -0.43
C PHE A 90 5.67 7.10 0.98
N LEU A 91 5.62 8.10 1.87
CA LEU A 91 6.02 7.91 3.27
C LEU A 91 5.05 6.96 3.98
N SER A 92 3.75 7.19 3.82
CA SER A 92 2.69 6.36 4.41
C SER A 92 2.78 4.92 3.92
N LEU A 93 3.08 4.71 2.64
CA LEU A 93 3.30 3.38 2.07
C LEU A 93 4.39 2.62 2.83
N VAL A 94 5.57 3.21 2.99
CA VAL A 94 6.68 2.53 3.66
C VAL A 94 6.33 2.25 5.11
N ILE A 95 5.79 3.25 5.82
CA ILE A 95 5.43 3.13 7.23
C ILE A 95 4.38 2.03 7.44
N PHE A 96 3.27 2.07 6.71
CA PHE A 96 2.15 1.16 6.95
C PHE A 96 2.43 -0.27 6.47
N VAL A 97 3.16 -0.45 5.37
CA VAL A 97 3.61 -1.79 4.98
C VAL A 97 4.50 -2.40 6.08
N LEU A 98 5.47 -1.65 6.59
CA LEU A 98 6.39 -2.14 7.61
C LEU A 98 5.68 -2.42 8.95
N ILE A 99 4.77 -1.54 9.39
CA ILE A 99 3.94 -1.77 10.58
C ILE A 99 3.11 -3.04 10.42
N GLY A 100 2.45 -3.20 9.26
CA GLY A 100 1.67 -4.39 8.95
C GLY A 100 2.53 -5.65 9.04
N VAL A 101 3.67 -5.67 8.33
CA VAL A 101 4.62 -6.80 8.35
C VAL A 101 5.05 -7.14 9.78
N TRP A 102 5.42 -6.15 10.57
CA TRP A 102 5.85 -6.36 11.95
C TRP A 102 4.74 -6.98 12.80
N MET A 103 3.50 -6.48 12.68
CA MET A 103 2.36 -7.04 13.38
C MET A 103 2.04 -8.47 12.93
N GLY A 104 2.06 -8.74 11.62
CA GLY A 104 1.84 -10.07 11.06
C GLY A 104 2.88 -11.08 11.55
N LEU A 105 4.16 -10.70 11.55
CA LEU A 105 5.25 -11.52 12.09
C LEU A 105 5.10 -11.79 13.58
N ARG A 106 4.69 -10.76 14.35
CA ARG A 106 4.49 -10.89 15.80
C ARG A 106 3.40 -11.91 16.10
N LEU A 107 2.28 -11.84 15.38
CA LEU A 107 1.14 -12.73 15.58
C LEU A 107 1.46 -14.15 15.09
N SER A 108 2.11 -14.30 13.94
CA SER A 108 2.51 -15.62 13.41
C SER A 108 3.47 -16.37 14.33
N ARG A 109 4.24 -15.70 15.19
CA ARG A 109 5.13 -16.35 16.17
C ARG A 109 4.44 -16.82 17.44
N GLN A 110 3.20 -16.37 17.68
CA GLN A 110 2.41 -16.74 18.85
C GLN A 110 1.53 -17.97 18.60
N ASN A 111 1.33 -18.34 17.33
CA ASN A 111 0.64 -19.55 16.87
C ASN A 111 1.65 -20.63 16.47
#